data_AF-A0A1M5IPB9-F1
#
_entry.id   AF-A0A1M5IPB9-F1
#
_cell.length_a   1.000
_cell.length_b   1.000
_cell.length_c   1.000
_cell.angle_alpha   90.00
_cell.angle_beta   90.00
_cell.angle_gamma   90.00
#
_symmetry.space_group_name_H-M   'P 1'
#
loop_
_entity.id
_entity.type
_entity.pdbx_description
1 polymer ?
#
loop_
_entity_poly.entity_id
_entity_poly.type
_entity_poly.pdbx_seq_one_letter_code
_entity_poly.pdbx_strand_id
1 'polypeptide(L)'
;METNPDHTKENLSSKDFAYNTLVATPDGEKIIQYLNKGDEVLAFSAKQESGKLKLESFTAKINFSSGTGDYGHQPAMAYLSIGEPYLQKNIICTTDQVYLLSNGKYTTAGKLRPGLQLVEKDGNPIDITMVSIGNYRGGVHNIATDAPINNNPDGHLIVSNGVIAGDYVLQIHFRNMPDSIKYDNE
;
A
#
# COMPACT_ATOMS: atom_id res chain seq x y z
N MET A 1 15.01 38.32 -20.14
CA MET A 1 14.62 36.89 -20.19
C MET A 1 14.69 36.38 -18.77
N GLU A 2 13.59 36.48 -18.04
CA GLU A 2 13.47 35.90 -16.70
C GLU A 2 13.04 34.44 -16.86
N THR A 3 13.83 33.53 -16.32
CA THR A 3 13.52 32.11 -16.25
C THR A 3 12.49 31.89 -15.16
N ASN A 4 11.27 31.54 -15.57
CA ASN A 4 10.16 31.18 -14.69
C ASN A 4 10.44 29.80 -14.04
N PRO A 5 10.59 29.69 -12.71
CA PRO A 5 10.77 28.41 -12.05
C PRO A 5 9.40 27.94 -11.55
N ASP A 6 8.58 27.40 -12.44
CA ASP A 6 7.37 26.67 -12.04
C ASP A 6 7.38 25.29 -12.70
N HIS A 7 8.38 24.49 -12.30
CA HIS A 7 8.31 23.06 -12.49
C HIS A 7 7.31 22.51 -11.48
N THR A 8 6.06 22.40 -11.94
CA THR A 8 5.08 21.39 -11.54
C THR A 8 5.02 21.13 -10.04
N LYS A 9 4.16 21.89 -9.35
CA LYS A 9 3.41 21.33 -8.23
C LYS A 9 2.56 20.18 -8.78
N GLU A 10 3.17 19.00 -8.91
CA GLU A 10 2.38 17.77 -8.95
C GLU A 10 1.50 17.83 -7.71
N ASN A 11 0.20 17.77 -7.94
CA ASN A 11 -0.79 17.72 -6.89
C ASN A 11 -0.58 16.36 -6.21
N LEU A 12 0.35 16.31 -5.25
CA LEU A 12 0.64 15.16 -4.39
C LEU A 12 -0.55 14.96 -3.45
N SER A 13 -1.72 14.66 -4.01
CA SER A 13 -2.81 14.07 -3.26
C SER A 13 -2.59 12.56 -3.25
N SER A 14 -1.42 12.11 -2.79
CA SER A 14 -1.20 10.69 -2.49
C SER A 14 -2.12 10.36 -1.32
N LYS A 15 -3.13 9.58 -1.64
CA LYS A 15 -4.20 9.13 -0.77
C LYS A 15 -4.16 7.63 -0.91
N ASP A 16 -4.05 6.86 0.15
CA ASP A 16 -3.54 5.49 -0.01
C ASP A 16 -4.72 4.52 -0.03
N PHE A 17 -5.44 4.48 1.09
CA PHE A 17 -6.51 3.51 1.32
C PHE A 17 -7.87 4.17 1.49
N ALA A 18 -8.93 3.46 1.09
CA ALA A 18 -10.29 3.88 1.34
C ALA A 18 -10.61 3.93 2.84
N TYR A 19 -11.54 4.82 3.21
CA TYR A 19 -12.19 4.86 4.53
C TYR A 19 -12.63 3.45 4.97
N ASN A 20 -12.53 3.15 6.27
CA ASN A 20 -12.79 1.82 6.86
C ASN A 20 -11.79 0.71 6.52
N THR A 21 -10.69 1.00 5.80
CA THR A 21 -9.62 0.00 5.60
C THR A 21 -9.06 -0.47 6.94
N LEU A 22 -8.94 -1.79 7.10
CA LEU A 22 -8.35 -2.40 8.29
C LEU A 22 -6.84 -2.47 8.14
N VAL A 23 -6.12 -2.04 9.17
CA VAL A 23 -4.66 -2.09 9.25
C VAL A 23 -4.27 -2.92 10.46
N ALA A 24 -3.32 -3.84 10.30
CA ALA A 24 -2.87 -4.67 11.41
C ALA A 24 -2.06 -3.87 12.44
N THR A 25 -2.34 -4.12 13.71
CA THR A 25 -1.64 -3.60 14.88
C THR A 25 -1.16 -4.76 15.75
N PRO A 26 -0.26 -4.52 16.72
CA PRO A 26 0.15 -5.58 17.66
C PRO A 26 -1.03 -6.24 18.40
N ASP A 27 -2.13 -5.50 18.60
CA ASP A 27 -3.32 -5.94 19.33
C ASP A 27 -4.48 -6.42 18.43
N GLY A 28 -4.27 -6.53 17.12
CA GLY A 28 -5.29 -6.99 16.17
C GLY A 28 -5.36 -6.12 14.92
N GLU A 29 -6.53 -5.58 14.62
CA GLU A 29 -6.75 -4.69 13.49
C GLU A 29 -7.42 -3.40 13.94
N LYS A 30 -7.01 -2.29 13.37
CA LYS A 30 -7.61 -0.99 13.60
C LYS A 30 -7.99 -0.35 12.27
N ILE A 31 -9.13 0.31 12.27
CA ILE A 31 -9.61 1.03 11.11
C ILE A 31 -8.72 2.26 10.87
N ILE A 32 -8.29 2.47 9.63
CA ILE A 32 -7.25 3.43 9.26
C ILE A 32 -7.54 4.86 9.68
N GLN A 33 -8.79 5.34 9.61
CA GLN A 33 -9.11 6.72 10.00
C GLN A 33 -8.96 6.99 11.50
N TYR A 34 -8.86 5.95 12.33
CA TYR A 34 -8.67 6.07 13.77
C TYR A 34 -7.20 5.90 14.18
N LEU A 35 -6.30 5.64 13.22
CA LEU A 35 -4.87 5.57 13.46
C LEU A 35 -4.26 6.97 13.48
N ASN A 36 -3.61 7.31 14.59
CA ASN A 36 -3.00 8.61 14.81
C ASN A 36 -1.48 8.49 14.94
N LYS A 37 -0.79 9.63 14.82
CA LYS A 37 0.64 9.69 15.14
C LYS A 37 0.88 9.17 16.55
N GLY A 38 1.88 8.31 16.69
CA GLY A 38 2.23 7.64 17.95
C GLY A 38 1.53 6.30 18.18
N ASP A 39 0.46 5.98 17.44
CA ASP A 39 -0.13 4.63 17.46
C ASP A 39 0.85 3.61 16.87
N GLU A 40 0.68 2.35 17.25
CA GLU A 40 1.50 1.23 16.80
C GLU A 40 0.81 0.42 15.70
N VAL A 41 1.59 0.00 14.71
CA VAL A 41 1.16 -0.89 13.62
C VAL A 41 2.17 -2.04 13.46
N LEU A 42 1.73 -3.13 12.85
CA LEU A 42 2.66 -4.16 12.38
C LEU A 42 3.30 -3.70 11.08
N ALA A 43 4.62 -3.51 11.13
CA ALA A 43 5.46 -3.23 9.99
C ALA A 43 6.29 -4.47 9.62
N PHE A 44 6.80 -4.50 8.39
CA PHE A 44 7.49 -5.66 7.85
C PHE A 44 8.76 -5.26 7.09
N SER A 45 9.74 -6.17 7.11
CA SER A 45 10.77 -6.28 6.07
C SER A 45 10.47 -7.50 5.20
N ALA A 46 10.95 -7.47 3.95
CA ALA A 46 10.72 -8.57 3.02
C ALA A 46 11.99 -8.92 2.26
N LYS A 47 12.37 -10.20 2.30
CA LYS A 47 13.57 -10.70 1.65
C LYS A 47 13.29 -11.98 0.89
N GLN A 48 13.86 -12.10 -0.30
CA GLN A 48 13.84 -13.34 -1.05
C GLN A 48 15.05 -14.20 -0.64
N GLU A 49 14.80 -15.38 -0.07
CA GLU A 49 15.82 -16.33 0.33
C GLU A 49 15.52 -17.71 -0.25
N SER A 50 16.46 -18.28 -1.01
CA SER A 50 16.32 -19.60 -1.64
C SER A 50 15.03 -19.77 -2.45
N GLY A 51 14.64 -18.72 -3.19
CA GLY A 51 13.42 -18.70 -4.00
C GLY A 51 12.11 -18.55 -3.22
N LYS A 52 12.16 -18.38 -1.90
CA LYS A 52 10.98 -18.12 -1.06
C LYS A 52 11.02 -16.70 -0.51
N LEU A 53 9.85 -16.06 -0.46
CA LEU A 53 9.69 -14.80 0.23
C LEU A 53 9.65 -15.06 1.74
N LYS A 54 10.49 -14.35 2.50
CA LYS A 54 10.48 -14.30 3.95
C LYS A 54 10.08 -12.91 4.39
N LEU A 55 9.13 -12.86 5.32
CA LEU A 55 8.70 -11.64 5.97
C LEU A 55 9.18 -11.67 7.42
N GLU A 56 9.70 -10.55 7.90
CA GLU A 56 9.96 -10.35 9.33
C GLU A 56 9.07 -9.20 9.80
N SER A 57 8.21 -9.48 10.77
CA SER A 57 7.29 -8.50 11.35
C SER A 57 7.91 -7.84 12.58
N PHE A 58 7.65 -6.55 12.77
CA PHE A 58 7.98 -5.82 13.98
C PHE A 58 6.96 -4.71 14.23
N THR A 59 6.90 -4.22 15.47
CA THR A 59 6.07 -3.09 15.83
C THR A 59 6.77 -1.79 15.41
N ALA A 60 6.08 -0.94 14.66
CA ALA A 60 6.53 0.41 14.31
C ALA A 60 5.52 1.45 14.77
N LYS A 61 5.98 2.69 14.98
CA LYS A 61 5.10 3.80 15.35
C LYS A 61 4.70 4.59 14.12
N ILE A 62 3.47 5.08 14.11
CA ILE A 62 3.01 5.99 13.08
C ILE A 62 3.64 7.37 13.31
N ASN A 63 4.38 7.90 12.33
CA ASN A 63 4.91 9.27 12.37
C ASN A 63 4.07 10.27 11.54
N PHE A 64 3.24 9.74 10.65
CA PHE A 64 2.39 10.49 9.74
C PHE A 64 1.02 9.81 9.63
N SER A 65 -0.04 10.59 9.78
CA SER A 65 -1.41 10.16 9.53
C SER A 65 -2.20 11.34 9.01
N SER A 66 -2.86 11.17 7.88
CA SER A 66 -3.72 12.18 7.26
C SER A 66 -4.83 11.51 6.47
N GLY A 67 -5.85 12.29 6.13
CA GLY A 67 -6.95 11.79 5.31
C GLY A 67 -8.05 12.82 5.15
N THR A 68 -9.08 12.42 4.43
CA THR A 68 -10.30 13.21 4.25
C THR A 68 -11.43 12.64 5.11
N GLY A 69 -12.46 13.43 5.38
CA GLY A 69 -13.68 12.94 6.06
C GLY A 69 -14.37 11.79 5.31
N ASP A 70 -15.40 11.23 5.93
CA ASP A 70 -16.19 10.10 5.44
C ASP A 70 -16.94 10.35 4.13
N TYR A 71 -17.14 11.61 3.75
CA TYR A 71 -17.79 12.03 2.51
C TYR A 71 -16.82 12.74 1.55
N GLY A 72 -16.65 12.18 0.36
CA GLY A 72 -15.83 12.75 -0.70
C GLY A 72 -15.97 11.98 -2.02
N HIS A 73 -15.60 12.61 -3.13
CA HIS A 73 -15.52 11.93 -4.42
C HIS A 73 -14.05 11.73 -4.78
N GLN A 74 -13.63 10.46 -4.91
CA GLN A 74 -12.30 10.09 -5.37
C GLN A 74 -12.43 9.46 -6.77
N PRO A 75 -11.94 10.14 -7.83
CA PRO A 75 -11.86 9.52 -9.14
C PRO A 75 -10.72 8.48 -9.18
N ALA A 76 -10.84 7.50 -10.07
CA ALA A 76 -9.77 6.54 -10.39
C ALA A 76 -9.20 5.76 -9.18
N MET A 77 -10.06 5.20 -8.34
CA MET A 77 -9.67 4.22 -7.33
C MET A 77 -9.60 2.82 -7.94
N ALA A 78 -8.62 2.02 -7.50
CA ALA A 78 -8.53 0.61 -7.79
C ALA A 78 -9.41 -0.21 -6.83
N TYR A 79 -10.23 -1.08 -7.41
CA TYR A 79 -11.05 -2.08 -6.74
C TYR A 79 -10.45 -3.45 -7.03
N LEU A 80 -9.98 -4.12 -5.98
CA LEU A 80 -9.38 -5.45 -6.08
C LEU A 80 -10.28 -6.45 -5.36
N SER A 81 -10.53 -7.60 -5.98
CA SER A 81 -11.02 -8.78 -5.27
C SER A 81 -9.90 -9.81 -5.22
N ILE A 82 -9.61 -10.29 -4.01
CA ILE A 82 -8.53 -11.24 -3.74
C ILE A 82 -9.04 -12.45 -2.98
N GLY A 83 -8.35 -13.58 -3.16
CA GLY A 83 -8.68 -14.86 -2.53
C GLY A 83 -9.68 -15.69 -3.31
N GLU A 84 -10.13 -16.77 -2.67
CA GLU A 84 -11.00 -17.77 -3.28
C GLU A 84 -12.39 -17.20 -3.62
N PRO A 85 -13.06 -17.68 -4.69
CA PRO A 85 -14.36 -17.16 -5.16
C PRO A 85 -15.45 -17.02 -4.09
N TYR A 86 -15.43 -17.85 -3.05
CA TYR A 86 -16.44 -17.86 -1.98
C TYR A 86 -15.99 -17.15 -0.68
N LEU A 87 -14.75 -16.66 -0.63
CA LEU A 87 -14.14 -15.98 0.53
C LEU A 87 -13.41 -14.71 0.11
N GLN A 88 -13.92 -14.03 -0.93
CA GLN A 88 -13.24 -12.87 -1.51
C GLN A 88 -13.15 -11.72 -0.51
N LYS A 89 -11.94 -11.17 -0.38
CA LYS A 89 -11.70 -9.88 0.29
C LYS A 89 -11.69 -8.80 -0.77
N ASN A 90 -12.31 -7.66 -0.48
CA ASN A 90 -12.32 -6.50 -1.36
C ASN A 90 -11.40 -5.43 -0.81
N ILE A 91 -10.56 -4.88 -1.67
CA ILE A 91 -9.66 -3.78 -1.35
C ILE A 91 -9.99 -2.61 -2.25
N ILE A 92 -10.08 -1.42 -1.66
CA ILE A 92 -10.27 -0.17 -2.39
C ILE A 92 -9.12 0.75 -1.99
N CYS A 93 -8.33 1.16 -2.98
CA CYS A 93 -7.14 2.00 -2.80
C CYS A 93 -6.95 2.88 -4.03
N THR A 94 -6.02 3.83 -3.97
CA THR A 94 -5.61 4.56 -5.17
C THR A 94 -4.76 3.70 -6.09
N THR A 95 -4.69 4.09 -7.37
CA THR A 95 -3.95 3.33 -8.39
C THR A 95 -2.43 3.32 -8.18
N ASP A 96 -1.88 4.25 -7.40
CA ASP A 96 -0.47 4.34 -7.06
C ASP A 96 -0.10 3.64 -5.74
N GLN A 97 -1.09 3.11 -5.00
CA GLN A 97 -0.87 2.29 -3.82
C GLN A 97 0.08 1.12 -4.14
N VAL A 98 1.15 0.97 -3.36
CA VAL A 98 2.19 -0.05 -3.57
C VAL A 98 1.79 -1.35 -2.87
N TYR A 99 1.99 -2.48 -3.54
CA TYR A 99 1.79 -3.83 -3.01
C TYR A 99 3.01 -4.73 -3.25
N LEU A 100 3.25 -5.64 -2.32
CA LEU A 100 4.22 -6.73 -2.46
C LEU A 100 3.58 -7.92 -3.18
N LEU A 101 4.25 -8.41 -4.22
CA LEU A 101 3.87 -9.61 -4.96
C LEU A 101 4.58 -10.85 -4.41
N SER A 102 3.99 -12.03 -4.62
CA SER A 102 4.54 -13.31 -4.13
C SER A 102 5.91 -13.66 -4.72
N ASN A 103 6.28 -13.04 -5.86
CA ASN A 103 7.61 -13.17 -6.47
C ASN A 103 8.68 -12.28 -5.82
N GLY A 104 8.33 -11.51 -4.77
CA GLY A 104 9.24 -10.62 -4.05
C GLY A 104 9.45 -9.25 -4.69
N LYS A 105 8.70 -8.93 -5.75
CA LYS A 105 8.72 -7.61 -6.40
C LYS A 105 7.56 -6.75 -5.93
N TYR A 106 7.66 -5.46 -6.19
CA TYR A 106 6.64 -4.47 -5.82
C TYR A 106 6.01 -3.84 -7.05
N THR A 107 4.71 -3.56 -6.99
CA THR A 107 4.02 -2.84 -8.06
C THR A 107 2.91 -1.97 -7.49
N THR A 108 2.35 -1.09 -8.32
CA THR A 108 1.23 -0.24 -7.92
C THR A 108 -0.11 -0.90 -8.25
N ALA A 109 -1.17 -0.55 -7.53
CA ALA A 109 -2.50 -1.11 -7.69
C ALA A 109 -3.03 -1.01 -9.14
N GLY A 110 -2.72 0.09 -9.83
CA GLY A 110 -3.09 0.30 -11.23
C GLY A 110 -2.38 -0.62 -12.24
N LYS A 111 -1.33 -1.33 -11.83
CA LYS A 111 -0.63 -2.34 -12.64
C LYS A 111 -0.99 -3.78 -12.25
N LEU A 112 -1.83 -3.96 -11.24
CA LEU A 112 -2.32 -5.27 -10.85
C LEU A 112 -3.30 -5.80 -11.89
N ARG A 113 -3.34 -7.13 -12.02
CA ARG A 113 -4.30 -7.84 -12.87
C ARG A 113 -4.48 -9.28 -12.37
N PRO A 114 -5.59 -9.94 -12.73
CA PRO A 114 -5.76 -11.35 -12.41
C PRO A 114 -4.59 -12.22 -12.88
N GLY A 115 -4.28 -13.26 -12.10
CA GLY A 115 -3.12 -14.15 -12.31
C GLY A 115 -1.84 -13.67 -11.63
N LEU A 116 -1.80 -12.44 -11.11
CA LEU A 116 -0.84 -12.07 -10.08
C LEU A 116 -1.30 -12.52 -8.69
N GLN A 117 -0.32 -12.62 -7.79
CA GLN A 117 -0.52 -12.92 -6.39
C GLN A 117 0.06 -11.82 -5.51
N LEU A 118 -0.75 -11.32 -4.58
CA LEU A 118 -0.31 -10.51 -3.46
C LEU A 118 0.23 -11.42 -2.34
N VAL A 119 0.71 -10.82 -1.26
CA VAL A 119 1.26 -11.54 -0.11
C VAL A 119 0.45 -11.20 1.13
N GLU A 120 -0.03 -12.21 1.85
CA GLU A 120 -0.70 -12.05 3.14
C GLU A 120 0.31 -11.85 4.28
N LYS A 121 -0.18 -11.47 5.48
CA LYS A 121 0.65 -11.22 6.67
C LYS A 121 1.61 -12.37 7.02
N ASP A 122 1.21 -13.62 6.73
CA ASP A 122 1.97 -14.82 7.05
C ASP A 122 2.96 -15.21 5.93
N GLY A 123 3.08 -14.39 4.89
CA GLY A 123 3.94 -14.63 3.72
C GLY A 123 3.31 -15.51 2.65
N ASN A 124 2.06 -15.95 2.85
CA ASN A 124 1.36 -16.79 1.89
C ASN A 124 0.90 -15.97 0.67
N PRO A 125 0.98 -16.54 -0.55
CA PRO A 125 0.41 -15.92 -1.73
C PRO A 125 -1.12 -15.90 -1.66
N ILE A 126 -1.73 -14.82 -2.15
CA ILE A 126 -3.17 -14.72 -2.35
C ILE A 126 -3.48 -14.20 -3.76
N ASP A 127 -4.31 -14.94 -4.48
CA ASP A 127 -4.64 -14.63 -5.88
C ASP A 127 -5.47 -13.36 -6.00
N ILE A 128 -5.16 -12.57 -7.02
CA ILE A 128 -6.02 -11.49 -7.50
C ILE A 128 -7.00 -12.10 -8.49
N THR A 129 -8.29 -12.00 -8.20
CA THR A 129 -9.36 -12.55 -9.06
C THR A 129 -10.03 -11.48 -9.90
N MET A 130 -10.01 -10.22 -9.44
CA MET A 130 -10.56 -9.08 -10.17
C MET A 130 -9.76 -7.81 -9.89
N VAL A 131 -9.61 -6.98 -10.93
CA VAL A 131 -9.14 -5.60 -10.83
C VAL A 131 -10.09 -4.73 -11.64
N SER A 132 -10.55 -3.62 -11.07
CA SER A 132 -11.34 -2.61 -11.74
C SER A 132 -10.89 -1.22 -11.30
N ILE A 133 -10.97 -0.22 -12.19
CA ILE A 133 -10.69 1.18 -11.86
C ILE A 133 -11.99 1.95 -12.00
N GLY A 134 -12.36 2.71 -10.96
CA GLY A 134 -13.64 3.36 -10.91
C GLY A 134 -13.72 4.54 -9.96
N ASN A 135 -14.93 5.08 -9.85
CA ASN A 135 -15.24 6.18 -8.96
C ASN A 135 -15.60 5.66 -7.58
N TYR A 136 -14.94 6.18 -6.56
CA TYR A 136 -15.25 5.90 -5.16
C TYR A 136 -15.92 7.10 -4.51
N ARG A 137 -16.91 6.82 -3.65
CA ARG A 137 -17.55 7.79 -2.77
C ARG A 137 -17.18 7.46 -1.34
N GLY A 138 -16.34 8.30 -0.75
CA GLY A 138 -15.87 8.16 0.61
C GLY A 138 -14.55 8.89 0.85
N GLY A 139 -14.12 8.83 2.09
CA GLY A 139 -12.81 9.32 2.50
C GLY A 139 -11.66 8.42 2.08
N VAL A 140 -10.46 8.98 2.09
CA VAL A 140 -9.22 8.25 1.86
C VAL A 140 -8.19 8.71 2.88
N HIS A 141 -7.42 7.76 3.37
CA HIS A 141 -6.48 7.94 4.47
C HIS A 141 -5.13 7.36 4.12
N ASN A 142 -4.11 7.96 4.68
CA ASN A 142 -2.73 7.55 4.55
C ASN A 142 -2.06 7.56 5.93
N ILE A 143 -1.14 6.62 6.13
CA ILE A 143 -0.31 6.53 7.32
C ILE A 143 1.11 6.21 6.88
N ALA A 144 2.10 6.65 7.65
CA ALA A 144 3.48 6.20 7.50
C ALA A 144 4.08 5.83 8.85
N THR A 145 4.94 4.84 8.83
CA THR A 145 5.74 4.46 10.00
C THR A 145 6.87 5.45 10.24
N ASP A 146 7.55 5.31 11.37
CA ASP A 146 8.74 6.05 11.74
C ASP A 146 10.03 5.48 11.11
N ALA A 147 9.93 4.54 10.18
CA ALA A 147 11.08 4.00 9.47
C ALA A 147 11.80 5.10 8.65
N PRO A 148 13.14 5.06 8.59
CA PRO A 148 13.90 6.01 7.80
C PRO A 148 13.80 5.68 6.31
N ILE A 149 13.57 6.71 5.49
CA ILE A 149 13.60 6.60 4.03
C ILE A 149 14.99 6.16 3.60
N ASN A 150 15.04 5.05 2.88
CA ASN A 150 16.25 4.51 2.28
C ASN A 150 15.88 3.87 0.92
N ASN A 151 16.83 3.19 0.25
CA ASN A 151 16.59 2.57 -1.06
C ASN A 151 15.98 1.15 -0.97
N ASN A 152 15.34 0.80 0.14
CA ASN A 152 14.60 -0.44 0.35
C ASN A 152 13.23 -0.15 1.03
N PRO A 153 12.27 -1.07 0.89
CA PRO A 153 10.93 -0.90 1.48
C PRO A 153 10.83 -1.22 2.98
N ASP A 154 11.90 -1.69 3.62
CA ASP A 154 11.81 -2.28 4.95
C ASP A 154 11.34 -1.26 6.00
N GLY A 155 10.35 -1.65 6.81
CA GLY A 155 9.70 -0.77 7.77
C GLY A 155 8.61 0.13 7.18
N HIS A 156 8.55 0.27 5.86
CA HIS A 156 7.45 0.93 5.15
C HIS A 156 6.43 -0.05 4.57
N LEU A 157 6.50 -1.33 4.96
CA LEU A 157 5.51 -2.34 4.62
C LEU A 157 4.57 -2.54 5.79
N ILE A 158 3.26 -2.41 5.57
CA ILE A 158 2.20 -2.62 6.54
C ILE A 158 1.22 -3.68 6.04
N VAL A 159 0.40 -4.25 6.92
CA VAL A 159 -0.72 -5.12 6.51
C VAL A 159 -1.99 -4.28 6.42
N SER A 160 -2.57 -4.23 5.23
CA SER A 160 -3.82 -3.53 4.92
C SER A 160 -4.81 -4.51 4.29
N ASN A 161 -6.00 -4.66 4.89
CA ASN A 161 -7.02 -5.65 4.51
C ASN A 161 -6.43 -7.08 4.33
N GLY A 162 -5.49 -7.45 5.19
CA GLY A 162 -4.87 -8.77 5.23
C GLY A 162 -3.71 -9.01 4.25
N VAL A 163 -3.30 -8.02 3.45
CA VAL A 163 -2.16 -8.13 2.53
C VAL A 163 -1.07 -7.09 2.80
N ILE A 164 0.16 -7.40 2.41
CA ILE A 164 1.32 -6.52 2.53
C ILE A 164 1.23 -5.38 1.50
N ALA A 165 1.17 -4.16 2.01
CA ALA A 165 1.09 -2.93 1.24
C ALA A 165 2.17 -1.95 1.71
N GLY A 166 2.58 -1.04 0.82
CA GLY A 166 3.40 0.10 1.18
C GLY A 166 2.63 1.11 2.02
N ASP A 167 3.31 1.75 2.95
CA ASP A 167 2.83 2.95 3.62
C ASP A 167 2.96 4.18 2.69
N TYR A 168 2.51 5.33 3.18
CA TYR A 168 2.53 6.60 2.45
C TYR A 168 3.93 7.00 1.97
N VAL A 169 4.94 6.76 2.81
CA VAL A 169 6.32 7.14 2.50
C VAL A 169 6.86 6.26 1.38
N LEU A 170 6.61 4.94 1.41
CA LEU A 170 6.98 4.09 0.28
C LEU A 170 6.26 4.50 -1.00
N GLN A 171 4.97 4.83 -0.93
CA GLN A 171 4.19 5.23 -2.10
C GLN A 171 4.78 6.46 -2.81
N ILE A 172 5.04 7.56 -2.10
CA ILE A 172 5.56 8.78 -2.71
C ILE A 172 7.02 8.64 -3.20
N HIS A 173 7.79 7.70 -2.63
CA HIS A 173 9.17 7.43 -3.04
C HIS A 173 9.29 6.26 -4.02
N PHE A 174 8.22 5.54 -4.32
CA PHE A 174 8.28 4.26 -5.05
C PHE A 174 8.92 4.40 -6.43
N ARG A 175 8.63 5.50 -7.14
CA ARG A 175 9.23 5.78 -8.45
C ARG A 175 10.76 5.83 -8.40
N ASN A 176 11.32 6.31 -7.30
CA ASN A 176 12.76 6.49 -7.09
C ASN A 176 13.44 5.24 -6.50
N MET A 177 12.68 4.20 -6.16
CA MET A 177 13.25 2.93 -5.70
C MET A 177 14.05 2.25 -6.82
N PRO A 178 14.99 1.34 -6.50
CA PRO A 178 15.73 0.58 -7.51
C PRO A 178 14.81 -0.23 -8.43
N ASP A 179 15.05 -0.22 -9.74
CA ASP A 179 14.25 -1.01 -10.69
C ASP A 179 14.36 -2.53 -10.41
N SER A 180 15.46 -2.95 -9.79
CA SER A 180 15.65 -4.34 -9.36
C SER A 180 14.61 -4.84 -8.36
N ILE A 181 13.88 -3.98 -7.63
CA ILE A 181 12.79 -4.39 -6.74
C ILE A 181 11.41 -4.22 -7.37
N LYS A 182 11.32 -3.48 -8.47
CA LYS A 182 10.05 -3.21 -9.14
C LYS A 182 9.63 -4.41 -9.97
N TYR A 183 8.33 -4.59 -10.04
CA TYR A 183 7.72 -5.49 -10.98
C TYR A 183 7.39 -4.68 -12.25
N ASP A 184 8.24 -4.86 -13.25
CA ASP A 184 8.00 -4.31 -14.57
C ASP A 184 7.19 -5.33 -15.38
N ASN A 185 6.00 -4.92 -15.81
CA ASN A 185 5.44 -5.51 -17.02
C ASN A 185 6.01 -4.72 -18.19
N GLU A 186 6.59 -5.44 -19.13
CA GLU A 186 6.67 -4.96 -20.52
C GLU A 186 5.26 -4.60 -21.05
#